data_AF-A0A8H8NZ99-F1
#
_entry.id   AF-A0A8H8NZ99-F1
#
_cell.length_a   1.000
_cell.length_b   1.000
_cell.length_c   1.000
_cell.angle_alpha   90.00
_cell.angle_beta   90.00
_cell.angle_gamma   90.00
#
_symmetry.space_group_name_H-M   'P 1'
#
loop_
_entity.id
_entity.type
_entity.pdbx_description
1 polymer ?
#
loop_
_entity_poly.entity_id
_entity_poly.type
_entity_poly.pdbx_seq_one_letter_code
_entity_poly.pdbx_strand_id
1 'polypeptide(L)'
;MIVKLIRNAHNIEFLAIDPEQLPTIVMGPIWGVDNILAELSSHEFPHLSHLRVGVYERPVLTHNFGHHIFGIWRFIQNHKHLQTIELDISEFEEQGGPMISPRDIEEAMPSIRHIRAPVSVVTPLLNSSLGAQLETLDIAYPAHLNHFHIEELSRPSFPELSRLRALRIFTNHEGAYDSNGDSNVIHILGEIAARVPVLKELVILTTGLNGPSQYDQASKSLLDILTQLPHLGRLGLAEKCLQRFNDVPPGTPSFSESAKALCPELSIRATLSLV
;
A
#
# COMPACT_ATOMS: atom_id res chain seq x y z
N MET A 1 28.50 -12.24 -0.43
CA MET A 1 29.33 -11.05 -0.13
C MET A 1 28.52 -9.96 0.57
N ILE A 2 27.32 -9.61 0.05
CA ILE A 2 26.45 -8.56 0.59
C ILE A 2 26.02 -8.78 2.05
N VAL A 3 25.61 -9.99 2.42
CA VAL A 3 25.23 -10.34 3.81
C VAL A 3 26.35 -10.02 4.80
N LYS A 4 27.61 -10.35 4.48
CA LYS A 4 28.76 -10.07 5.35
C LYS A 4 28.99 -8.56 5.54
N LEU A 5 28.71 -7.75 4.52
CA LEU A 5 28.82 -6.29 4.62
C LEU A 5 27.74 -5.75 5.56
N ILE A 6 26.48 -6.17 5.37
CA ILE A 6 25.34 -5.72 6.18
C ILE A 6 25.53 -6.12 7.66
N ARG A 7 25.99 -7.34 7.94
CA ARG A 7 26.20 -7.84 9.31
C ARG A 7 27.14 -6.97 10.16
N ASN A 8 28.08 -6.27 9.54
CA ASN A 8 29.02 -5.40 10.24
C ASN A 8 28.50 -3.96 10.42
N ALA A 9 27.31 -3.65 9.89
CA ALA A 9 26.73 -2.33 9.90
C ALA A 9 25.76 -2.16 11.08
N HIS A 10 26.29 -2.12 12.32
CA HIS A 10 25.47 -2.11 13.53
C HIS A 10 24.61 -0.84 13.74
N ASN A 11 24.99 0.26 13.08
CA ASN A 11 24.30 1.55 13.17
C ASN A 11 23.37 1.82 11.99
N ILE A 12 22.94 0.79 11.25
CA ILE A 12 21.98 0.98 10.17
C ILE A 12 20.63 1.37 10.76
N GLU A 13 20.05 2.44 10.23
CA GLU A 13 18.69 2.90 10.56
C GLU A 13 17.68 2.51 9.48
N PHE A 14 18.18 2.29 8.27
CA PHE A 14 17.43 1.97 7.07
C PHE A 14 18.10 0.84 6.30
N LEU A 15 17.31 -0.18 5.95
CA LEU A 15 17.71 -1.27 5.07
C LEU A 15 16.72 -1.36 3.92
N ALA A 16 17.21 -1.12 2.70
CA ALA A 16 16.46 -1.36 1.48
C ALA A 16 17.11 -2.50 0.69
N ILE A 17 16.28 -3.44 0.25
CA ILE A 17 16.69 -4.50 -0.68
C ILE A 17 15.73 -4.45 -1.85
N ASP A 18 16.26 -4.08 -3.02
CA ASP A 18 15.49 -3.97 -4.26
C ASP A 18 16.22 -4.75 -5.38
N PRO A 19 15.62 -5.83 -5.90
CA PRO A 19 16.23 -6.68 -6.90
C PRO A 19 16.32 -6.02 -8.28
N GLU A 20 15.57 -4.95 -8.58
CA GLU A 20 15.78 -4.20 -9.82
C GLU A 20 17.17 -3.53 -9.86
N GLN A 21 17.76 -3.33 -8.68
CA GLN A 21 19.13 -2.82 -8.54
C GLN A 21 20.18 -3.93 -8.45
N LEU A 22 19.78 -5.20 -8.40
CA LEU A 22 20.70 -6.34 -8.38
C LEU A 22 21.02 -6.79 -9.81
N PRO A 23 22.29 -7.06 -10.15
CA PRO A 23 22.65 -7.57 -11.46
C PRO A 23 21.91 -8.90 -11.72
N THR A 24 21.28 -9.00 -12.88
CA THR A 24 20.32 -10.03 -13.33
C THR A 24 20.86 -11.46 -13.40
N ILE A 25 22.04 -11.71 -12.84
CA ILE A 25 22.81 -12.93 -13.02
C ILE A 25 22.79 -13.69 -11.71
N VAL A 26 22.06 -14.81 -11.74
CA VAL A 26 22.00 -15.90 -10.75
C VAL A 26 20.99 -15.69 -9.62
N MET A 27 19.90 -16.47 -9.68
CA MET A 27 18.78 -16.61 -8.74
C MET A 27 17.57 -15.70 -9.03
N GLY A 28 16.38 -16.29 -9.06
CA GLY A 28 15.13 -15.54 -9.18
C GLY A 28 15.07 -14.42 -8.12
N PRO A 29 14.56 -13.23 -8.46
CA PRO A 29 14.71 -12.04 -7.63
C PRO A 29 14.05 -12.19 -6.25
N ILE A 30 12.98 -12.98 -6.10
CA ILE A 30 12.41 -13.26 -4.76
C ILE A 30 13.39 -14.10 -3.91
N TRP A 31 14.04 -15.10 -4.53
CA TRP A 31 14.86 -16.08 -3.82
C TRP A 31 16.14 -15.44 -3.29
N GLY A 32 16.68 -14.42 -3.98
CA GLY A 32 17.82 -13.66 -3.50
C GLY A 32 17.49 -12.86 -2.24
N VAL A 33 16.36 -12.14 -2.26
CA VAL A 33 15.93 -11.25 -1.17
C VAL A 33 15.56 -12.04 0.09
N ASP A 34 14.75 -13.08 -0.05
CA ASP A 34 14.31 -13.90 1.08
C ASP A 34 15.50 -14.58 1.78
N ASN A 35 16.44 -15.15 1.01
CA ASN A 35 17.65 -15.77 1.56
C ASN A 35 18.55 -14.74 2.28
N ILE A 36 18.72 -13.54 1.74
CA ILE A 36 19.49 -12.47 2.39
C ILE A 36 18.87 -12.14 3.75
N LEU A 37 17.55 -11.94 3.80
CA LEU A 37 16.86 -11.59 5.04
C LEU A 37 16.81 -12.76 6.04
N ALA A 38 16.64 -13.99 5.57
CA ALA A 38 16.76 -15.19 6.40
C ALA A 38 18.15 -15.31 7.05
N GLU A 39 19.20 -14.99 6.32
CA GLU A 39 20.57 -14.99 6.83
C GLU A 39 20.87 -13.82 7.78
N LEU A 40 20.21 -12.69 7.59
CA LEU A 40 20.36 -11.49 8.43
C LEU A 40 19.49 -11.56 9.69
N SER A 41 18.44 -12.39 9.71
CA SER A 41 17.47 -12.42 10.81
C SER A 41 18.09 -12.78 12.16
N SER A 42 19.22 -13.49 12.19
CA SER A 42 19.93 -13.84 13.43
C SER A 42 20.87 -12.75 13.96
N HIS A 43 21.04 -11.66 13.21
CA HIS A 43 21.92 -10.56 13.57
C HIS A 43 21.11 -9.42 14.16
N GLU A 44 21.67 -8.75 15.16
CA GLU A 44 21.01 -7.61 15.82
C GLU A 44 21.34 -6.31 15.08
N PHE A 45 20.29 -5.61 14.66
CA PHE A 45 20.36 -4.25 14.13
C PHE A 45 19.57 -3.30 15.04
N PRO A 46 20.12 -2.88 16.20
CA PRO A 46 19.35 -2.20 17.24
C PRO A 46 18.80 -0.83 16.83
N HIS A 47 19.40 -0.20 15.81
CA HIS A 47 18.99 1.11 15.29
C HIS A 47 18.07 1.01 14.06
N LEU A 48 17.88 -0.18 13.50
CA LEU A 48 17.12 -0.37 12.26
C LEU A 48 15.63 -0.12 12.49
N SER A 49 15.15 1.07 12.14
CA SER A 49 13.74 1.44 12.29
C SER A 49 12.95 1.31 10.98
N HIS A 50 13.62 1.24 9.83
CA HIS A 50 12.98 1.21 8.52
C HIS A 50 13.51 0.03 7.67
N LEU A 51 12.60 -0.84 7.25
CA LEU A 51 12.84 -1.90 6.27
C LEU A 51 12.06 -1.63 4.97
N ARG A 52 12.74 -1.62 3.81
CA ARG A 52 12.12 -1.65 2.49
C ARG A 52 12.55 -2.90 1.73
N VAL A 53 11.58 -3.61 1.17
CA VAL A 53 11.77 -4.83 0.40
C VAL A 53 10.98 -4.70 -0.89
N GLY A 54 11.69 -4.51 -1.99
CA GLY A 54 11.13 -4.63 -3.34
C GLY A 54 11.27 -6.07 -3.81
N VAL A 55 10.22 -6.61 -4.41
CA VAL A 55 10.30 -7.89 -5.11
C VAL A 55 9.38 -7.88 -6.32
N TYR A 56 9.99 -7.66 -7.49
CA TYR A 56 9.31 -7.61 -8.77
C TYR A 56 9.70 -8.85 -9.57
N GLU A 57 8.80 -9.84 -9.66
CA GLU A 57 8.92 -10.89 -10.67
C GLU A 57 8.03 -10.56 -11.87
N ARG A 58 8.60 -10.69 -13.07
CA ARG A 58 7.77 -10.92 -14.26
C ARG A 58 7.25 -12.35 -14.12
N PRO A 59 5.96 -12.61 -14.34
CA PRO A 59 5.37 -13.92 -14.14
C PRO A 59 6.06 -14.93 -15.06
N VAL A 60 7.00 -15.69 -14.51
CA VAL A 60 7.44 -16.94 -15.11
C VAL A 60 6.64 -18.00 -14.38
N LEU A 61 5.73 -18.64 -15.11
CA LEU A 61 4.69 -19.58 -14.69
C LEU A 61 5.20 -20.83 -13.94
N THR A 62 5.96 -20.71 -12.85
CA THR A 62 6.47 -21.85 -12.08
C THR A 62 5.68 -22.05 -10.80
N HIS A 63 4.89 -23.12 -10.76
CA HIS A 63 3.80 -23.35 -9.82
C HIS A 63 4.21 -23.69 -8.36
N ASN A 64 5.25 -23.08 -7.79
CA ASN A 64 5.74 -23.40 -6.43
C ASN A 64 6.19 -22.13 -5.67
N PHE A 65 5.27 -21.18 -5.47
CA PHE A 65 5.60 -19.88 -4.86
C PHE A 65 5.30 -19.76 -3.34
N GLY A 66 4.62 -20.74 -2.73
CA GLY A 66 4.14 -20.67 -1.34
C GLY A 66 5.19 -20.62 -0.22
N HIS A 67 6.50 -20.62 -0.52
CA HIS A 67 7.58 -20.68 0.47
C HIS A 67 8.48 -19.42 0.55
N HIS A 68 8.27 -18.41 -0.31
CA HIS A 68 9.30 -17.39 -0.58
C HIS A 68 9.24 -16.09 0.23
N ILE A 69 8.60 -16.11 1.40
CA ILE A 69 8.50 -14.94 2.31
C ILE A 69 8.94 -15.26 3.74
N PHE A 70 9.45 -16.48 3.97
CA PHE A 70 9.81 -16.95 5.30
C PHE A 70 10.98 -16.14 5.89
N GLY A 71 12.00 -15.83 5.08
CA GLY A 71 13.12 -15.00 5.45
C GLY A 71 12.73 -13.56 5.76
N ILE A 72 11.87 -12.95 4.94
CA ILE A 72 11.31 -11.61 5.19
C ILE A 72 10.58 -11.60 6.54
N TRP A 73 9.66 -12.55 6.73
CA TRP A 73 8.85 -12.61 7.94
C TRP A 73 9.69 -12.87 9.20
N ARG A 74 10.62 -13.82 9.13
CA ARG A 74 11.55 -14.12 10.21
C ARG A 74 12.43 -12.91 10.56
N PHE A 75 12.84 -12.15 9.56
CA PHE A 75 13.60 -10.92 9.79
C PHE A 75 12.75 -9.90 10.55
N ILE A 76 11.51 -9.63 10.12
CA ILE A 76 10.59 -8.71 10.81
C ILE A 76 10.37 -9.15 12.26
N GLN A 77 10.08 -10.43 12.49
CA GLN A 77 9.82 -10.98 13.83
C GLN A 77 10.99 -10.78 14.81
N ASN A 78 12.23 -10.81 14.32
CA ASN A 78 13.43 -10.61 15.13
C ASN A 78 13.80 -9.14 15.34
N HIS A 79 13.16 -8.21 14.62
CA HIS A 79 13.43 -6.78 14.65
C HIS A 79 12.17 -5.99 15.04
N LYS A 80 11.66 -6.26 16.25
CA LYS A 80 10.38 -5.74 16.77
C LYS A 80 10.31 -4.22 16.93
N HIS A 81 11.43 -3.53 16.83
CA HIS A 81 11.54 -2.07 16.88
C HIS A 81 11.35 -1.38 15.53
N LEU A 82 11.17 -2.13 14.44
CA LEU A 82 10.80 -1.58 13.13
C LEU A 82 9.53 -0.73 13.24
N GLN A 83 9.62 0.52 12.75
CA GLN A 83 8.53 1.51 12.74
C GLN A 83 7.97 1.72 11.34
N THR A 84 8.78 1.49 10.32
CA THR A 84 8.41 1.61 8.91
C THR A 84 8.76 0.32 8.19
N ILE A 85 7.77 -0.27 7.52
CA ILE A 85 7.95 -1.45 6.68
C ILE A 85 7.32 -1.17 5.31
N GLU A 86 8.10 -1.29 4.25
CA GLU A 86 7.64 -1.15 2.87
C GLU A 86 7.88 -2.46 2.11
N LEU A 87 6.81 -3.15 1.75
CA LEU A 87 6.79 -4.42 1.02
C LEU A 87 6.16 -4.20 -0.36
N ASP A 88 7.01 -4.02 -1.37
CA ASP A 88 6.60 -3.93 -2.77
C ASP A 88 6.70 -5.34 -3.39
N ILE A 89 5.78 -6.23 -3.00
CA ILE A 89 5.80 -7.65 -3.39
C ILE A 89 4.53 -7.99 -4.18
N SER A 90 4.68 -8.38 -5.44
CA SER A 90 3.57 -8.63 -6.37
C SER A 90 2.84 -9.97 -6.17
N GLU A 91 3.48 -10.97 -5.55
CA GLU A 91 3.01 -12.38 -5.58
C GLU A 91 2.37 -12.89 -4.29
N PHE A 92 2.18 -12.04 -3.28
CA PHE A 92 1.71 -12.48 -1.95
C PHE A 92 0.33 -13.15 -1.97
N GLU A 93 -0.45 -13.01 -3.04
CA GLU A 93 -1.88 -13.26 -3.05
C GLU A 93 -2.36 -14.37 -4.00
N GLU A 94 -1.51 -14.94 -4.86
CA GLU A 94 -2.02 -15.84 -5.92
C GLU A 94 -2.23 -17.30 -5.50
N GLN A 95 -1.48 -17.86 -4.53
CA GLN A 95 -1.56 -19.31 -4.24
C GLN A 95 -1.28 -19.68 -2.79
N GLY A 96 -2.32 -19.62 -1.93
CA GLY A 96 -2.34 -20.35 -0.66
C GLY A 96 -1.14 -20.10 0.25
N GLY A 97 -0.58 -18.88 0.21
CA GLY A 97 0.50 -18.47 1.10
C GLY A 97 0.11 -18.65 2.57
N PRO A 98 1.09 -18.68 3.49
CA PRO A 98 0.79 -18.83 4.91
C PRO A 98 -0.21 -17.75 5.33
N MET A 99 -1.36 -18.18 5.83
CA MET A 99 -2.41 -17.28 6.29
C MET A 99 -1.88 -16.54 7.53
N ILE A 100 -1.46 -15.30 7.35
CA ILE A 100 -0.97 -14.46 8.44
C ILE A 100 -2.17 -14.02 9.26
N SER A 101 -2.24 -14.44 10.52
CA SER A 101 -3.31 -14.01 11.42
C SER A 101 -3.01 -12.61 11.98
N PRO A 102 -4.03 -11.87 12.45
CA PRO A 102 -3.82 -10.60 13.16
C PRO A 102 -2.85 -10.73 14.35
N ARG A 103 -2.85 -11.88 15.02
CA ARG A 103 -1.94 -12.16 16.14
C ARG A 103 -0.49 -12.31 15.68
N ASP A 104 -0.26 -12.96 14.55
CA ASP A 104 1.08 -13.08 13.97
C ASP A 104 1.65 -11.69 13.64
N ILE A 105 0.81 -10.79 13.11
CA ILE A 105 1.14 -9.38 12.88
C ILE A 105 1.52 -8.68 14.19
N GLU A 106 0.70 -8.79 15.23
CA GLU A 106 0.96 -8.18 16.55
C GLU A 106 2.29 -8.62 17.16
N GLU A 107 2.59 -9.91 17.07
CA GLU A 107 3.82 -10.48 17.62
C GLU A 107 5.07 -10.07 16.82
N ALA A 108 4.93 -9.89 15.50
CA ALA A 108 6.03 -9.59 14.59
C ALA A 108 6.40 -8.10 14.54
N MET A 109 5.42 -7.19 14.52
CA MET A 109 5.65 -5.76 14.26
C MET A 109 5.00 -4.83 15.31
N PRO A 110 5.25 -5.02 16.61
CA PRO A 110 4.55 -4.28 17.67
C PRO A 110 4.82 -2.76 17.65
N SER A 111 5.92 -2.31 17.03
CA SER A 111 6.30 -0.89 16.96
C SER A 111 5.85 -0.17 15.68
N ILE A 112 5.12 -0.86 14.79
CA ILE A 112 4.77 -0.35 13.46
C ILE A 112 3.97 0.95 13.54
N ARG A 113 4.35 1.93 12.72
CA ARG A 113 3.62 3.19 12.54
C ARG A 113 3.27 3.43 11.09
N HIS A 114 4.19 3.10 10.19
CA HIS A 114 4.03 3.29 8.75
C HIS A 114 4.17 1.95 8.06
N ILE A 115 3.20 1.59 7.23
CA ILE A 115 3.28 0.38 6.43
C ILE A 115 2.93 0.67 4.97
N ARG A 116 3.73 0.11 4.07
CA ARG A 116 3.37 -0.12 2.68
C ARG A 116 3.38 -1.60 2.43
N ALA A 117 2.26 -2.19 2.02
CA ALA A 117 2.19 -3.64 1.86
C ALA A 117 1.04 -4.09 0.94
N PRO A 118 1.08 -5.32 0.41
CA PRO A 118 -0.07 -5.93 -0.26
C PRO A 118 -1.27 -6.11 0.68
N VAL A 119 -2.46 -6.26 0.10
CA VAL A 119 -3.74 -6.36 0.84
C VAL A 119 -3.72 -7.53 1.81
N SER A 120 -3.12 -8.65 1.43
CA SER A 120 -2.92 -9.84 2.29
C SER A 120 -2.19 -9.58 3.61
N VAL A 121 -1.35 -8.54 3.71
CA VAL A 121 -0.69 -8.12 4.97
C VAL A 121 -1.47 -6.99 5.64
N VAL A 122 -2.03 -6.07 4.85
CA VAL A 122 -2.82 -4.94 5.38
C VAL A 122 -4.10 -5.41 6.07
N THR A 123 -4.83 -6.36 5.49
CA THR A 123 -6.09 -6.87 6.07
C THR A 123 -5.91 -7.44 7.49
N PRO A 124 -4.99 -8.39 7.76
CA PRO A 124 -4.79 -8.87 9.12
C PRO A 124 -4.23 -7.80 10.06
N LEU A 125 -3.41 -6.86 9.56
CA LEU A 125 -2.93 -5.72 10.35
C LEU A 125 -4.08 -4.81 10.79
N LEU A 126 -4.98 -4.44 9.89
CA LEU A 126 -6.15 -3.62 10.22
C LEU A 126 -7.09 -4.37 11.16
N ASN A 127 -7.18 -5.70 11.08
CA ASN A 127 -7.93 -6.53 12.03
C ASN A 127 -7.20 -6.78 13.36
N SER A 128 -6.01 -6.22 13.56
CA SER A 128 -5.25 -6.32 14.80
C SER A 128 -5.39 -5.06 15.66
N SER A 129 -4.95 -5.14 16.92
CA SER A 129 -4.85 -3.97 17.80
C SER A 129 -3.85 -2.91 17.30
N LEU A 130 -2.92 -3.27 16.40
CA LEU A 130 -1.95 -2.34 15.83
C LEU A 130 -2.56 -1.36 14.83
N GLY A 131 -3.75 -1.62 14.29
CA GLY A 131 -4.42 -0.68 13.38
C GLY A 131 -4.56 0.72 13.98
N ALA A 132 -4.85 0.80 15.29
CA ALA A 132 -5.04 2.06 16.00
C ALA A 132 -3.76 2.91 16.18
N GLN A 133 -2.56 2.31 16.07
CA GLN A 133 -1.29 3.04 16.18
C GLN A 133 -0.70 3.50 14.85
N LEU A 134 -1.25 3.01 13.72
CA LEU A 134 -0.79 3.39 12.39
C LEU A 134 -0.98 4.89 12.16
N GLU A 135 0.07 5.53 11.64
CA GLU A 135 0.09 6.92 11.21
C GLU A 135 0.02 7.04 9.68
N THR A 136 0.56 6.05 8.96
CA THR A 136 0.59 5.99 7.48
C THR A 136 0.27 4.57 7.01
N LEU A 137 -0.65 4.46 6.05
CA LEU A 137 -1.02 3.22 5.39
C LEU A 137 -0.98 3.39 3.88
N ASP A 138 -0.09 2.65 3.24
CA ASP A 138 0.11 2.62 1.80
C ASP A 138 -0.27 1.20 1.31
N ILE A 139 -1.36 1.08 0.56
CA ILE A 139 -1.83 -0.21 0.04
C ILE A 139 -1.26 -0.36 -1.37
N ALA A 140 -0.36 -1.33 -1.53
CA ALA A 140 0.18 -1.71 -2.82
C ALA A 140 -0.77 -2.74 -3.46
N TYR A 141 -1.50 -2.35 -4.50
CA TYR A 141 -2.43 -3.20 -5.22
C TYR A 141 -1.83 -3.60 -6.58
N PRO A 142 -1.28 -4.82 -6.70
CA PRO A 142 -0.68 -5.25 -7.94
C PRO A 142 -1.75 -5.56 -9.01
N ALA A 143 -1.37 -5.34 -10.27
CA ALA A 143 -2.23 -5.29 -11.45
C ALA A 143 -3.09 -6.54 -11.73
N HIS A 144 -2.58 -7.71 -11.32
CA HIS A 144 -3.05 -9.04 -11.71
C HIS A 144 -3.98 -9.69 -10.70
N LEU A 145 -4.20 -9.06 -9.54
CA LEU A 145 -5.04 -9.63 -8.51
C LEU A 145 -6.50 -9.31 -8.79
N ASN A 146 -7.28 -10.38 -8.97
CA ASN A 146 -8.73 -10.30 -9.07
C ASN A 146 -9.29 -9.60 -7.81
N HIS A 147 -10.38 -8.85 -7.98
CA HIS A 147 -11.04 -7.97 -6.99
C HIS A 147 -11.42 -8.63 -5.64
N PHE A 148 -11.21 -9.93 -5.48
CA PHE A 148 -11.67 -10.74 -4.34
C PHE A 148 -11.05 -10.38 -2.99
N HIS A 149 -9.91 -9.69 -2.93
CA HIS A 149 -9.25 -9.40 -1.64
C HIS A 149 -9.48 -7.99 -1.12
N ILE A 150 -9.77 -7.01 -1.99
CA ILE A 150 -9.94 -5.63 -1.55
C ILE A 150 -11.24 -5.43 -0.76
N GLU A 151 -12.30 -6.20 -1.08
CA GLU A 151 -13.55 -6.23 -0.31
C GLU A 151 -13.35 -6.64 1.15
N GLU A 152 -12.25 -7.33 1.49
CA GLU A 152 -11.95 -7.64 2.89
C GLU A 152 -11.68 -6.38 3.71
N LEU A 153 -11.19 -5.30 3.07
CA LEU A 153 -10.97 -3.99 3.68
C LEU A 153 -12.27 -3.21 3.95
N SER A 154 -13.40 -3.66 3.39
CA SER A 154 -14.73 -3.11 3.65
C SER A 154 -15.38 -3.63 4.94
N ARG A 155 -14.90 -4.76 5.46
CA ARG A 155 -15.56 -5.47 6.56
C ARG A 155 -15.77 -4.55 7.78
N PRO A 156 -16.95 -4.60 8.43
CA PRO A 156 -17.32 -3.67 9.50
C PRO A 156 -16.58 -3.85 10.83
N SER A 157 -15.63 -4.78 10.93
CA SER A 157 -14.94 -5.16 12.16
C SER A 157 -13.67 -4.37 12.47
N PHE A 158 -13.28 -3.38 11.65
CA PHE A 158 -12.04 -2.66 11.88
C PHE A 158 -12.12 -1.70 13.08
N PRO A 159 -11.06 -1.63 13.90
CA PRO A 159 -10.95 -0.63 14.94
C PRO A 159 -10.84 0.77 14.33
N GLU A 160 -11.22 1.79 15.11
CA GLU A 160 -11.02 3.18 14.71
C GLU A 160 -9.52 3.47 14.51
N LEU A 161 -9.17 3.98 13.33
CA LEU A 161 -7.79 4.29 12.95
C LEU A 161 -7.42 5.70 13.44
N SER A 162 -7.51 5.89 14.76
CA SER A 162 -7.45 7.19 15.44
C SER A 162 -6.17 8.00 15.25
N ARG A 163 -5.09 7.36 14.75
CA ARG A 163 -3.80 8.00 14.48
C ARG A 163 -3.47 8.12 12.99
N LEU A 164 -4.26 7.52 12.10
CA LEU A 164 -3.93 7.42 10.69
C LEU A 164 -4.09 8.80 10.02
N ARG A 165 -2.96 9.39 9.61
CA ARG A 165 -2.88 10.72 8.99
C ARG A 165 -2.76 10.65 7.48
N ALA A 166 -2.19 9.56 6.96
CA ALA A 166 -2.01 9.37 5.53
C ALA A 166 -2.52 8.00 5.10
N LEU A 167 -3.36 7.99 4.08
CA LEU A 167 -3.87 6.80 3.40
C LEU A 167 -3.55 6.92 1.92
N ARG A 168 -2.84 5.94 1.37
CA ARG A 168 -2.46 5.91 -0.04
C ARG A 168 -2.80 4.56 -0.63
N ILE A 169 -3.35 4.57 -1.84
CA ILE A 169 -3.56 3.35 -2.61
C ILE A 169 -2.90 3.50 -3.97
N PHE A 170 -2.13 2.49 -4.32
CA PHE A 170 -1.39 2.39 -5.57
C PHE A 170 -1.94 1.20 -6.32
N THR A 171 -2.67 1.44 -7.42
CA THR A 171 -3.12 0.38 -8.33
C THR A 171 -2.33 0.49 -9.63
N ASN A 172 -1.75 -0.64 -10.04
CA ASN A 172 -0.91 -0.70 -11.23
C ASN A 172 -1.64 -1.41 -12.37
N HIS A 173 -2.94 -1.15 -12.60
CA HIS A 173 -3.67 -1.80 -13.68
C HIS A 173 -3.25 -1.24 -15.05
N GLU A 174 -2.16 -1.75 -15.60
CA GLU A 174 -1.88 -1.71 -17.04
C GLU A 174 -2.46 -2.98 -17.68
N GLY A 175 -3.78 -3.05 -17.84
CA GLY A 175 -4.41 -4.23 -18.44
C GLY A 175 -5.93 -4.15 -18.50
N ALA A 176 -6.50 -4.47 -19.66
CA ALA A 176 -7.90 -4.29 -20.03
C ALA A 176 -8.88 -5.32 -19.43
N TYR A 177 -8.57 -5.91 -18.27
CA TYR A 177 -9.36 -7.01 -17.72
C TYR A 177 -10.18 -6.53 -16.53
N ASP A 178 -11.43 -6.19 -16.86
CA ASP A 178 -12.56 -5.81 -16.00
C ASP A 178 -12.70 -4.31 -15.66
N SER A 179 -13.70 -3.70 -16.29
CA SER A 179 -14.12 -2.30 -16.13
C SER A 179 -14.62 -1.93 -14.74
N ASN A 180 -14.77 -2.90 -13.83
CA ASN A 180 -15.35 -2.70 -12.50
C ASN A 180 -14.32 -2.56 -11.36
N GLY A 181 -13.03 -2.85 -11.59
CA GLY A 181 -12.02 -2.92 -10.52
C GLY A 181 -11.75 -1.59 -9.82
N ASP A 182 -11.58 -0.51 -10.58
CA ASP A 182 -11.21 0.79 -9.99
C ASP A 182 -12.38 1.50 -9.28
N SER A 183 -13.62 1.27 -9.71
CA SER A 183 -14.80 1.77 -8.98
C SER A 183 -14.90 1.16 -7.59
N ASN A 184 -14.51 -0.11 -7.43
CA ASN A 184 -14.47 -0.77 -6.12
C ASN A 184 -13.38 -0.18 -5.25
N VAL A 185 -12.19 0.13 -5.80
CA VAL A 185 -11.10 0.77 -5.04
C VAL A 185 -11.55 2.09 -4.42
N ILE A 186 -12.23 2.95 -5.21
CA ILE A 186 -12.75 4.24 -4.71
C ILE A 186 -13.85 4.03 -3.66
N HIS A 187 -14.72 3.04 -3.86
CA HIS A 187 -15.77 2.71 -2.88
C HIS A 187 -15.17 2.29 -1.53
N ILE A 188 -14.24 1.34 -1.56
CA ILE A 188 -13.56 0.78 -0.37
C ILE A 188 -12.75 1.86 0.34
N LEU A 189 -12.09 2.74 -0.43
CA LEU A 189 -11.46 3.93 0.09
C LEU A 189 -12.42 4.82 0.86
N GLY A 190 -13.64 4.98 0.37
CA GLY A 190 -14.66 5.73 1.08
C GLY A 190 -15.03 5.10 2.42
N GLU A 191 -15.11 3.77 2.47
CA GLU A 191 -15.39 3.05 3.71
C GLU A 191 -14.23 3.12 4.71
N ILE A 192 -12.98 3.06 4.25
CA ILE A 192 -11.80 3.23 5.12
C ILE A 192 -11.73 4.69 5.59
N ALA A 193 -11.87 5.66 4.69
CA ALA A 193 -11.82 7.09 4.98
C ALA A 193 -12.88 7.50 6.02
N ALA A 194 -14.10 6.96 5.91
CA ALA A 194 -15.17 7.17 6.90
C ALA A 194 -14.78 6.78 8.33
N ARG A 195 -13.81 5.88 8.48
CA ARG A 195 -13.31 5.35 9.76
C ARG A 195 -12.01 6.03 10.24
N VAL A 196 -11.54 7.05 9.52
CA VAL A 196 -10.29 7.77 9.80
C VAL A 196 -10.58 9.27 10.02
N PRO A 197 -11.12 9.67 11.18
CA PRO A 197 -11.58 11.04 11.42
C PRO A 197 -10.44 12.08 11.41
N VAL A 198 -9.19 11.64 11.53
CA VAL A 198 -8.00 12.51 11.60
C VAL A 198 -7.19 12.55 10.30
N LEU A 199 -7.71 11.97 9.20
CA LEU A 199 -6.98 11.87 7.94
C LEU A 199 -6.60 13.26 7.40
N LYS A 200 -5.31 13.42 7.06
CA LYS A 200 -4.74 14.66 6.52
C LYS A 200 -4.33 14.54 5.06
N GLU A 201 -3.95 13.34 4.64
CA GLU A 201 -3.52 13.04 3.28
C GLU A 201 -4.26 11.80 2.76
N LEU A 202 -4.87 11.95 1.59
CA LEU A 202 -5.46 10.87 0.81
C LEU A 202 -4.80 10.87 -0.57
N VAL A 203 -4.20 9.75 -0.97
CA VAL A 203 -3.60 9.59 -2.30
C VAL A 203 -4.23 8.40 -3.00
N ILE A 204 -4.76 8.63 -4.19
CA ILE A 204 -5.36 7.60 -5.03
C ILE A 204 -4.65 7.60 -6.38
N LEU A 205 -3.78 6.62 -6.57
CA LEU A 205 -3.13 6.36 -7.84
C LEU A 205 -3.80 5.16 -8.50
N THR A 206 -4.81 5.45 -9.33
CA THR A 206 -5.48 4.48 -10.19
C THR A 206 -5.27 4.82 -11.65
N THR A 207 -4.98 3.80 -12.47
CA THR A 207 -4.76 3.94 -13.91
C THR A 207 -5.86 3.32 -14.77
N GLY A 208 -6.76 2.51 -14.21
CA GLY A 208 -7.69 1.68 -14.98
C GLY A 208 -9.09 2.26 -15.20
N LEU A 209 -9.35 3.52 -14.80
CA LEU A 209 -10.58 4.22 -15.19
C LEU A 209 -10.63 4.38 -16.72
N ASN A 210 -11.58 3.68 -17.34
CA ASN A 210 -11.72 3.52 -18.79
C ASN A 210 -13.11 3.99 -19.25
N GLY A 211 -13.27 5.29 -19.42
CA GLY A 211 -14.42 5.90 -20.09
C GLY A 211 -15.12 6.99 -19.26
N PRO A 212 -15.92 7.86 -19.90
CA PRO A 212 -16.50 9.04 -19.24
C PRO A 212 -17.36 8.71 -18.02
N SER A 213 -18.24 7.70 -18.12
CA SER A 213 -19.14 7.34 -17.02
C SER A 213 -18.42 6.88 -15.75
N GLN A 214 -17.28 6.20 -15.90
CA GLN A 214 -16.46 5.78 -14.76
C GLN A 214 -15.78 6.97 -14.09
N TYR A 215 -15.28 7.93 -14.87
CA TYR A 215 -14.73 9.17 -14.31
C TYR A 215 -15.80 9.98 -13.57
N ASP A 216 -17.01 10.08 -14.12
CA ASP A 216 -18.12 10.79 -13.48
C ASP A 216 -18.51 10.13 -12.14
N GLN A 217 -18.64 8.80 -12.12
CA GLN A 217 -18.94 8.06 -10.91
C GLN A 217 -17.83 8.18 -9.86
N ALA A 218 -16.57 8.00 -10.27
CA ALA A 218 -15.39 8.13 -9.42
C ALA A 218 -15.28 9.53 -8.81
N SER A 219 -15.49 10.58 -9.61
CA SER A 219 -15.49 11.97 -9.18
C SER A 219 -16.57 12.22 -8.12
N LYS A 220 -17.80 11.76 -8.38
CA LYS A 220 -18.91 11.89 -7.43
C LYS A 220 -18.63 11.16 -6.11
N SER A 221 -18.21 9.91 -6.18
CA SER A 221 -17.87 9.13 -4.99
C SER A 221 -16.75 9.78 -4.19
N LEU A 222 -15.73 10.34 -4.85
CA LEU A 222 -14.66 11.04 -4.15
C LEU A 222 -15.15 12.32 -3.47
N LEU A 223 -16.05 13.09 -4.09
CA LEU A 223 -16.69 14.23 -3.42
C LEU A 223 -17.50 13.79 -2.20
N ASP A 224 -18.25 12.70 -2.29
CA ASP A 224 -19.00 12.13 -1.15
C ASP A 224 -18.06 11.74 0.00
N ILE A 225 -16.87 11.22 -0.29
CA ILE A 225 -15.83 10.93 0.71
C ILE A 225 -15.31 12.20 1.36
N LEU A 226 -15.05 13.25 0.58
CA LEU A 226 -14.56 14.53 1.09
C LEU A 226 -15.54 15.20 2.06
N THR A 227 -16.85 14.96 1.92
CA THR A 227 -17.84 15.45 2.90
C THR A 227 -17.61 14.89 4.31
N GLN A 228 -16.99 13.72 4.41
CA GLN A 228 -16.68 13.04 5.67
C GLN A 228 -15.29 13.39 6.20
N LEU A 229 -14.46 14.06 5.39
CA LEU A 229 -13.08 14.42 5.70
C LEU A 229 -12.85 15.94 5.62
N PRO A 230 -13.58 16.77 6.39
CA PRO A 230 -13.48 18.23 6.29
C PRO A 230 -12.09 18.77 6.66
N HIS A 231 -11.25 17.94 7.31
CA HIS A 231 -9.92 18.31 7.75
C HIS A 231 -8.79 17.84 6.82
N LEU A 232 -9.14 17.27 5.66
CA LEU A 232 -8.17 16.80 4.68
C LEU A 232 -7.38 17.99 4.12
N GLY A 233 -6.06 17.95 4.26
CA GLY A 233 -5.17 19.00 3.75
C GLY A 233 -4.59 18.66 2.38
N ARG A 234 -4.54 17.38 2.01
CA ARG A 234 -3.94 16.94 0.75
C ARG A 234 -4.74 15.82 0.09
N LEU A 235 -5.04 16.02 -1.19
CA LEU A 235 -5.58 15.01 -2.09
C LEU A 235 -4.61 14.82 -3.27
N GLY A 236 -4.03 13.63 -3.37
CA GLY A 236 -3.19 13.21 -4.50
C GLY A 236 -3.99 12.34 -5.46
N LEU A 237 -3.98 12.67 -6.75
CA LEU A 237 -4.64 11.89 -7.81
C LEU A 237 -3.67 11.60 -8.94
N ALA A 238 -3.88 10.51 -9.66
CA ALA A 238 -3.20 10.29 -10.94
C ALA A 238 -3.49 11.46 -11.90
N GLU A 239 -2.49 11.92 -12.64
CA GLU A 239 -2.59 13.11 -13.48
C GLU A 239 -3.76 13.03 -14.47
N LYS A 240 -3.89 11.90 -15.16
CA LYS A 240 -4.99 11.63 -16.09
C LYS A 240 -6.36 11.73 -15.42
N CYS A 241 -6.50 11.24 -14.19
CA CYS A 241 -7.75 11.33 -13.44
C CYS A 241 -8.08 12.77 -13.07
N LEU A 242 -7.10 13.53 -12.55
CA LEU A 242 -7.32 14.93 -12.21
C LEU A 242 -7.68 15.78 -13.43
N GLN A 243 -7.02 15.57 -14.56
CA GLN A 243 -7.36 16.25 -15.81
C GLN A 243 -8.80 15.95 -16.22
N ARG A 244 -9.21 14.67 -16.19
CA ARG A 244 -10.57 14.26 -16.56
C ARG A 244 -11.64 14.75 -15.60
N PHE A 245 -11.38 14.73 -14.29
CA PHE A 245 -12.35 15.24 -13.30
C PHE A 245 -12.58 16.76 -13.41
N ASN A 246 -11.62 17.50 -13.98
CA ASN A 246 -11.77 18.93 -14.22
C ASN A 246 -12.25 19.27 -15.64
N ASP A 247 -12.38 18.29 -16.53
CA ASP A 247 -12.87 18.44 -17.90
C ASP A 247 -14.41 18.52 -17.90
N VAL A 248 -14.95 19.66 -17.45
CA VAL A 248 -16.39 19.90 -17.29
C VAL A 248 -16.90 20.98 -18.25
N PRO A 249 -18.19 20.96 -18.62
CA PRO A 249 -18.78 22.01 -19.45
C PRO A 249 -18.70 23.41 -18.81
N PRO A 250 -18.61 24.49 -19.61
CA PRO A 250 -18.60 25.85 -19.10
C PRO A 250 -19.77 26.14 -18.16
N GLY A 251 -19.48 26.78 -17.03
CA GLY A 251 -20.49 27.13 -16.01
C GLY A 251 -20.80 26.01 -14.99
N THR A 252 -20.18 24.83 -15.14
CA THR A 252 -20.22 23.77 -14.12
C THR A 252 -18.99 23.91 -13.22
N PRO A 253 -19.11 23.83 -11.89
CA PRO A 253 -17.95 23.82 -11.02
C PRO A 253 -17.11 22.57 -11.33
N SER A 254 -15.81 22.77 -11.51
CA SER A 254 -14.86 21.67 -11.67
C SER A 254 -14.80 20.81 -10.40
N PHE A 255 -14.28 19.59 -10.52
CA PHE A 255 -14.00 18.76 -9.35
C PHE A 255 -13.14 19.50 -8.32
N SER A 256 -12.10 20.20 -8.76
CA SER A 256 -11.19 20.91 -7.86
C SER A 256 -11.86 22.04 -7.09
N GLU A 257 -12.81 22.74 -7.71
CA GLU A 257 -13.61 23.77 -7.05
C GLU A 257 -14.57 23.15 -6.03
N SER A 258 -15.26 22.09 -6.41
CA SER A 258 -16.19 21.36 -5.54
C SER A 258 -15.48 20.77 -4.32
N ALA A 259 -14.32 20.15 -4.54
CA ALA A 259 -13.50 19.59 -3.47
C ALA A 259 -12.98 20.66 -2.50
N LYS A 260 -12.55 21.84 -3.00
CA LYS A 260 -12.14 22.97 -2.16
C LYS A 260 -13.30 23.61 -1.40
N ALA A 261 -14.51 23.58 -1.94
CA ALA A 261 -15.70 24.03 -1.22
C ALA A 261 -16.00 23.14 0.00
N LEU A 262 -15.73 21.83 -0.11
CA LEU A 262 -15.86 20.87 1.00
C LEU A 262 -14.69 20.95 1.99
N CYS A 263 -13.48 21.15 1.48
CA CYS A 263 -12.24 21.20 2.25
C CYS A 263 -11.44 22.47 1.86
N PRO A 264 -11.65 23.61 2.55
CA PRO A 264 -11.06 24.90 2.14
C PRO A 264 -9.53 24.92 2.06
N GLU A 265 -8.87 24.19 2.96
CA GLU A 265 -7.41 24.08 3.03
C GLU A 265 -6.83 23.00 2.10
N LEU A 266 -7.65 22.41 1.23
CA LEU A 266 -7.25 21.26 0.42
C LEU A 266 -6.29 21.65 -0.70
N SER A 267 -5.08 21.09 -0.63
CA SER A 267 -4.13 21.04 -1.73
C SER A 267 -4.39 19.80 -2.59
N ILE A 268 -4.92 20.00 -3.80
CA ILE A 268 -5.08 18.96 -4.81
C ILE A 268 -3.84 18.94 -5.71
N ARG A 269 -3.21 17.76 -5.88
CA ARG A 269 -2.03 17.61 -6.73
C ARG A 269 -2.15 16.40 -7.64
N ALA A 270 -1.70 16.56 -8.88
CA ALA A 270 -1.32 15.42 -9.70
C ALA A 270 -0.08 14.78 -9.06
N THR A 271 -0.14 13.48 -8.80
CA THR A 271 0.98 12.72 -8.26
C THR A 271 1.60 11.91 -9.39
N LEU A 272 2.85 12.25 -9.73
CA LEU A 272 3.69 11.51 -10.66
C LEU A 272 4.67 10.66 -9.87
N SER A 273 4.31 9.40 -9.61
CA SER A 273 5.27 8.29 -9.50
C SER A 273 4.54 6.99 -9.14
N LEU A 274 4.39 6.12 -10.12
CA LEU A 274 4.76 4.72 -9.96
C LEU A 274 6.24 4.66 -10.38
N VAL A 275 7.15 4.92 -9.44
CA VAL A 275 8.58 4.60 -9.52
C VAL A 275 8.99 4.05 -8.17
#